data_AF-A0A7C3HH19-F1
#
_entry.id   AF-A0A7C3HH19-F1
#
_cell.length_a   1.000
_cell.length_b   1.000
_cell.length_c   1.000
_cell.angle_alpha   90.00
_cell.angle_beta   90.00
_cell.angle_gamma   90.00
#
_symmetry.space_group_name_H-M   'P 1'
#
loop_
_entity.id
_entity.type
_entity.pdbx_description
1 polymer ?
#
loop_
_entity_poly.entity_id
_entity_poly.type
_entity_poly.pdbx_seq_one_letter_code
_entity_poly.pdbx_strand_id
1 'polypeptide(L)' 'MAGEPGKIAVVALGGNAITREFEEGNITQQFANTRRSLVGVADLIEQGYRLAVT' A
#
# COMPACT_ATOMS: atom_id res chain seq x y z
N MET A 1 -26.80 15.63 -0.30
CA MET A 1 -25.54 16.42 -0.30
C MET A 1 -24.43 15.49 -0.73
N ALA A 2 -23.88 15.64 -1.94
CA ALA A 2 -22.65 14.93 -2.28
C ALA A 2 -21.50 15.61 -1.50
N GLY A 3 -20.77 14.84 -0.69
CA GLY A 3 -19.62 15.37 0.06
C GLY A 3 -18.51 15.86 -0.89
N GLU A 4 -17.65 16.75 -0.40
CA GLU A 4 -16.46 17.20 -1.11
C GLU A 4 -15.64 16.00 -1.62
N PRO A 5 -15.17 16.00 -2.87
CA PRO A 5 -14.39 14.89 -3.41
C PRO A 5 -13.09 14.71 -2.62
N GLY A 6 -12.81 13.46 -2.22
CA GLY A 6 -11.60 13.09 -1.47
C GLY A 6 -10.31 13.45 -2.19
N LYS A 7 -9.28 13.86 -1.42
CA LYS A 7 -7.95 14.25 -1.94
C LYS A 7 -7.32 13.09 -2.72
N ILE A 8 -6.65 13.39 -3.83
CA ILE A 8 -5.96 12.39 -4.66
C ILE A 8 -4.49 12.29 -4.22
N ALA A 9 -3.98 11.07 -4.07
CA ALA A 9 -2.56 10.80 -3.83
C ALA A 9 -2.05 9.64 -4.69
N VAL A 10 -0.79 9.70 -5.09
CA VAL A 10 -0.07 8.61 -5.76
C VAL A 10 0.91 8.02 -4.75
N VAL A 11 0.82 6.71 -4.50
CA VAL A 11 1.67 5.99 -3.55
C VAL A 11 2.62 5.10 -4.34
N ALA A 12 3.91 5.43 -4.29
CA ALA A 12 4.97 4.60 -4.86
C ALA A 12 5.54 3.65 -3.79
N LEU A 13 5.31 2.35 -3.94
CA LEU A 13 5.86 1.32 -3.08
C LEU A 13 7.29 0.98 -3.53
N GLY A 14 8.24 1.01 -2.58
CA GLY A 14 9.62 0.60 -2.87
C GLY A 14 9.78 -0.91 -3.02
N GLY A 15 10.94 -1.38 -3.51
CA GLY A 15 11.22 -2.81 -3.71
C GLY A 15 11.04 -3.67 -2.45
N ASN A 16 11.28 -3.07 -1.27
CA ASN A 16 11.08 -3.71 0.04
C ASN A 16 9.61 -4.01 0.38
N ALA A 17 8.67 -3.54 -0.45
CA ALA A 17 7.24 -3.75 -0.23
C ALA A 17 6.81 -5.19 -0.53
N ILE A 18 7.56 -5.89 -1.39
CA ILE A 18 7.24 -7.25 -1.86
C ILE A 18 8.36 -8.22 -1.45
N THR A 19 9.62 -7.85 -1.65
CA THR A 19 10.79 -8.72 -1.37
C THR A 19 11.71 -8.07 -0.34
N ARG A 20 12.53 -8.86 0.36
CA ARG A 20 13.51 -8.37 1.33
C ARG A 20 14.81 -9.15 1.18
N GLU A 21 15.94 -8.50 1.46
CA GLU A 21 17.29 -9.03 1.21
C GLU A 21 17.58 -10.37 1.93
N PHE A 22 16.95 -10.61 3.08
CA PHE A 22 17.18 -11.81 3.90
C PHE A 22 16.03 -12.82 3.84
N GLU A 23 15.19 -12.75 2.80
CA GLU A 23 14.08 -13.68 2.59
C GLU A 23 14.29 -14.48 1.30
N GLU A 24 13.79 -15.72 1.29
CA GLU A 24 13.84 -16.60 0.11
C GLU A 24 13.01 -16.06 -1.07
N GLY A 25 12.09 -15.12 -0.80
CA GLY A 25 11.22 -14.53 -1.80
C GLY A 25 10.08 -15.45 -2.24
N ASN A 26 9.72 -16.45 -1.44
CA ASN A 26 8.60 -17.33 -1.75
C ASN A 26 7.24 -16.60 -1.66
N ILE A 27 6.19 -17.18 -2.26
CA ILE A 27 4.86 -16.56 -2.35
C ILE A 27 4.32 -16.15 -0.97
N THR A 28 4.51 -17.00 0.04
CA THR A 28 4.06 -16.72 1.42
C THR A 28 4.72 -15.48 2.00
N GLN A 29 6.05 -15.36 1.86
CA GLN A 29 6.81 -14.19 2.31
C GLN A 29 6.39 -12.92 1.56
N GLN A 30 6.24 -13.00 0.24
CA GLN A 30 5.78 -11.88 -0.56
C GLN A 30 4.38 -11.39 -0.14
N PHE A 31 3.43 -12.30 0.10
CA PHE A 31 2.12 -11.92 0.63
C PHE A 31 2.21 -11.25 2.01
N ALA A 32 3.09 -11.75 2.89
CA ALA A 32 3.31 -11.16 4.20
C ALA A 32 3.91 -9.75 4.10
N ASN A 33 4.85 -9.53 3.20
CA ASN A 33 5.44 -8.21 2.94
C ASN A 33 4.44 -7.24 2.33
N THR A 34 3.69 -7.67 1.32
CA THR A 34 2.68 -6.84 0.66
C THR A 34 1.63 -6.38 1.67
N ARG A 35 1.11 -7.28 2.52
CA ARG A 35 0.16 -6.91 3.57
C ARG A 35 0.74 -5.87 4.54
N ARG A 36 1.98 -6.09 4.98
CA ARG A 36 2.67 -5.17 5.90
C ARG A 36 2.87 -3.79 5.29
N SER A 37 3.19 -3.73 4.00
CA SER A 37 3.47 -2.49 3.28
C SER A 37 2.21 -1.68 2.96
N LEU A 38 1.05 -2.35 2.90
CA LEU A 38 -0.24 -1.73 2.63
C LEU A 38 -0.95 -1.17 3.88
N VAL A 39 -0.41 -1.34 5.10
CA VAL A 39 -1.04 -0.81 6.32
C VAL A 39 -1.25 0.71 6.22
N GLY A 40 -0.19 1.46 5.89
CA GLY A 40 -0.33 2.92 5.70
C GLY A 40 -1.19 3.32 4.51
N VAL A 41 -1.31 2.44 3.50
CA VAL A 41 -2.23 2.67 2.37
C VAL A 41 -3.68 2.54 2.82
N ALA A 42 -3.98 1.56 3.70
CA ALA A 42 -5.30 1.40 4.29
C ALA A 42 -5.68 2.64 5.13
N ASP A 43 -4.75 3.17 5.94
CA ASP A 43 -4.99 4.37 6.75
C ASP A 43 -5.35 5.60 5.88
N LEU A 44 -4.74 5.72 4.68
CA LEU A 44 -5.07 6.78 3.73
C LEU A 44 -6.47 6.60 3.13
N ILE A 45 -6.88 5.37 2.84
CA ILE A 45 -8.23 5.06 2.36
C ILE A 45 -9.26 5.43 3.43
N GLU A 46 -9.01 5.08 4.70
CA GLU A 46 -9.88 5.42 5.83
C GLU A 46 -10.02 6.95 6.04
N GLN A 47 -8.97 7.71 5.73
CA GLN A 47 -8.98 9.18 5.74
C GLN A 47 -9.68 9.81 4.52
N GLY A 48 -10.21 9.00 3.59
CA GLY A 48 -10.96 9.46 2.43
C GLY A 48 -10.10 9.86 1.23
N TYR A 49 -8.84 9.42 1.17
CA TYR A 49 -8.00 9.64 0.00
C TYR A 49 -8.40 8.72 -1.17
N ARG A 50 -8.24 9.23 -2.38
CA ARG A 50 -8.34 8.49 -3.63
C ARG A 50 -6.93 8.17 -4.12
N LEU A 51 -6.58 6.89 -4.14
CA LEU A 51 -5.19 6.46 -4.33
C LEU A 51 -4.96 5.83 -5.71
N ALA A 52 -3.80 6.14 -6.30
CA ALA A 52 -3.16 5.31 -7.32
C ALA A 52 -1.90 4.69 -6.68
N VAL A 53 -1.76 3.36 -6.74
CA VAL A 53 -0.60 2.65 -6.15
C VAL A 53 0.28 2.12 -7.27
N THR A 54 1.60 2.31 -7.15
CA THR A 54 2.60 1.88 -8.14
C THR A 54 3.79 1.21 -7.47
#